data_AF-A0A8I3A0H2-F1
#
_entry.id   AF-A0A8I3A0H2-F1
#
_cell.length_a   1.000
_cell.length_b   1.000
_cell.length_c   1.000
_cell.angle_alpha   90.00
_cell.angle_beta   90.00
_cell.angle_gamma   90.00
#
_symmetry.space_group_name_H-M   'P 1'
#
loop_
_entity.id
_entity.type
_entity.pdbx_description
1 polymer ?
#
loop_
_entity_poly.entity_id
_entity_poly.type
_entity_poly.pdbx_seq_one_letter_code
_entity_poly.pdbx_strand_id
1 'polypeptide(L)'
;MASLTSRGLNAANLRHHLGALAVLTELDDVVNVADFGELEALLDRFENHGEWMKRGRYDDVSQLLSSRGTTLSLLSQQPKLRAAANLSTSQARQIEVRCKLTSSGIYRFHRATQESLNISTSLTNLIVPSEDLGLSFDAAAKIESANSLWDHGEMVSSIRMLQSIDNDSVFKKQSIPVSRSDLLSKIGYQISVAKLEKPHDIQKKYLEPALKELKGRTDGKDAGKVFHQFAMFCDEQLQNSDGLDDLARLQNLRKGKSDEVAQLRSLISSEKNSQTKSRYSSHLTRAQQWLHLDEQELRRVEQTRSEFVRLSLENYLLSLIASDEHNNDALRFTALWLERSDDDSTNDAVRRHLDKVPTRKFATLMNQLCSRLQDQSNHVSGLVWRQG
;
A
#
# COMPACT_ATOMS: atom_id res chain seq x y z
N MET A 1 -19.31 -39.65 4.28
CA MET A 1 -18.54 -40.39 5.31
C MET A 1 -18.10 -41.78 4.84
N ALA A 2 -19.00 -42.64 4.32
CA ALA A 2 -18.64 -44.00 3.89
C ALA A 2 -17.56 -44.10 2.78
N SER A 3 -17.45 -43.09 1.91
CA SER A 3 -16.41 -43.04 0.87
C SER A 3 -15.01 -42.76 1.43
N LEU A 4 -14.90 -41.97 2.50
CA LEU A 4 -13.61 -41.61 3.14
C LEU A 4 -12.94 -42.82 3.82
N THR A 5 -13.73 -43.81 4.23
CA THR A 5 -13.26 -45.05 4.86
C THR A 5 -12.90 -46.15 3.86
N SER A 6 -13.06 -45.90 2.54
CA SER A 6 -12.71 -46.88 1.50
C SER A 6 -11.19 -47.01 1.32
N ARG A 7 -10.69 -48.25 1.26
CA ARG A 7 -9.26 -48.51 1.01
C ARG A 7 -8.92 -48.16 -0.44
N GLY A 8 -7.90 -47.33 -0.65
CA GLY A 8 -7.36 -47.00 -1.99
C GLY A 8 -7.50 -45.55 -2.46
N LEU A 9 -7.91 -44.62 -1.59
CA LEU A 9 -7.97 -43.20 -1.93
C LEU A 9 -6.57 -42.61 -2.16
N ASN A 10 -6.35 -42.04 -3.34
CA ASN A 10 -5.19 -41.18 -3.57
C ASN A 10 -5.35 -39.84 -2.82
N ALA A 11 -4.24 -39.12 -2.66
CA ALA A 11 -4.26 -37.86 -1.89
C ALA A 11 -5.20 -36.80 -2.48
N ALA A 12 -5.39 -36.78 -3.81
CA ALA A 12 -6.29 -35.83 -4.49
C ALA A 12 -7.76 -36.12 -4.17
N ASN A 13 -8.19 -37.38 -4.27
CA ASN A 13 -9.55 -37.82 -3.96
C ASN A 13 -9.88 -37.63 -2.48
N LEU A 14 -8.92 -37.90 -1.60
CA LEU A 14 -9.07 -37.64 -0.17
C LEU A 14 -9.35 -36.16 0.08
N ARG A 15 -8.55 -35.27 -0.50
CA ARG A 15 -8.74 -33.80 -0.39
C ARG A 15 -10.06 -33.34 -0.95
N HIS A 16 -10.45 -33.84 -2.11
CA HIS A 16 -11.74 -33.50 -2.71
C HIS A 16 -12.91 -33.90 -1.79
N HIS A 17 -12.85 -35.09 -1.17
CA HIS A 17 -13.87 -35.50 -0.19
C HIS A 17 -13.85 -34.66 1.10
N LEU A 18 -12.68 -34.27 1.59
CA LEU A 18 -12.54 -33.34 2.72
C LEU A 18 -13.09 -31.95 2.38
N GLY A 19 -12.81 -31.45 1.17
CA GLY A 19 -13.36 -30.20 0.65
C GLY A 19 -14.88 -30.25 0.54
N ALA A 20 -15.44 -31.34 0.02
CA ALA A 20 -16.90 -31.55 -0.02
C ALA A 20 -17.52 -31.59 1.38
N LEU A 21 -16.87 -32.23 2.35
CA LEU A 21 -17.33 -32.24 3.74
C LEU A 21 -17.28 -30.83 4.35
N ALA A 22 -16.22 -30.07 4.09
CA ALA A 22 -16.13 -28.68 4.54
C ALA A 22 -17.22 -27.79 3.92
N VAL A 23 -17.50 -27.94 2.62
CA VAL A 23 -18.62 -27.24 1.96
C VAL A 23 -19.96 -27.57 2.58
N LEU A 24 -20.24 -28.86 2.83
CA LEU A 24 -21.49 -29.28 3.45
C LEU A 24 -21.61 -28.78 4.90
N THR A 25 -20.48 -28.67 5.61
CA THR A 25 -20.45 -28.10 6.96
C THR A 25 -20.75 -26.60 6.93
N GLU A 26 -20.12 -25.83 6.02
CA GLU A 26 -20.44 -24.40 5.87
C GLU A 26 -21.89 -24.18 5.45
N LEU A 27 -22.45 -25.05 4.61
CA LEU A 27 -23.86 -24.99 4.23
C LEU A 27 -24.78 -25.25 5.43
N ASP A 28 -24.50 -26.28 6.22
CA ASP A 28 -25.27 -26.62 7.42
C ASP A 28 -25.20 -25.49 8.45
N ASP A 29 -24.01 -24.93 8.68
CA ASP A 29 -23.79 -23.79 9.56
C ASP A 29 -24.63 -22.58 9.12
N VAL A 30 -24.69 -22.27 7.82
CA VAL A 30 -25.47 -21.13 7.29
C VAL A 30 -26.97 -21.37 7.36
N VAL A 31 -27.44 -22.60 7.13
CA VAL A 31 -28.88 -22.93 7.15
C VAL A 31 -29.43 -22.96 8.58
N ASN A 32 -28.61 -23.34 9.56
CA ASN A 32 -29.02 -23.48 10.96
C ASN A 32 -28.82 -22.21 11.81
N VAL A 33 -28.44 -21.09 11.20
CA VAL A 33 -28.33 -19.80 11.88
C VAL A 33 -29.68 -19.40 12.50
N ALA A 34 -29.67 -18.97 13.77
CA ALA A 34 -30.87 -18.57 14.49
C ALA A 34 -31.29 -17.12 14.23
N ASP A 35 -30.33 -16.21 14.04
CA ASP A 35 -30.56 -14.78 13.84
C ASP A 35 -29.45 -14.08 13.03
N PHE A 36 -29.61 -12.77 12.81
CA PHE A 36 -28.62 -11.98 12.07
C PHE A 36 -27.26 -11.88 12.77
N GLY A 37 -27.23 -11.86 14.10
CA GLY A 37 -25.98 -11.74 14.86
C GLY A 37 -25.11 -13.01 14.72
N GLU A 38 -25.73 -14.18 14.71
CA GLU A 38 -25.03 -15.43 14.44
C GLU A 38 -24.55 -15.52 12.98
N LEU A 39 -25.32 -14.98 12.02
CA LEU A 39 -24.86 -14.86 10.63
C LEU A 39 -23.63 -13.95 10.48
N GLU A 40 -23.62 -12.82 11.21
CA GLU A 40 -22.45 -11.92 11.25
C GLU A 40 -21.24 -12.60 11.87
N ALA A 41 -21.41 -13.30 13.00
CA ALA A 41 -20.32 -14.04 13.64
C ALA A 41 -19.75 -15.13 12.73
N LEU A 42 -20.60 -15.81 11.96
CA LEU A 42 -20.19 -16.80 10.98
C LEU A 42 -19.39 -16.17 9.82
N LEU A 43 -19.81 -14.99 9.35
CA LEU A 43 -19.06 -14.25 8.33
C LEU A 43 -17.69 -13.78 8.87
N ASP A 44 -17.62 -13.32 10.11
CA ASP A 44 -16.34 -12.93 10.73
C ASP A 44 -15.39 -14.13 10.85
N ARG A 45 -15.90 -15.34 11.13
CA ARG A 45 -15.10 -16.58 11.05
C ARG A 45 -14.58 -16.82 9.63
N PHE A 46 -15.42 -16.62 8.61
CA PHE A 46 -15.03 -16.76 7.21
C PHE A 46 -13.95 -15.75 6.79
N GLU A 47 -14.05 -14.51 7.25
CA GLU A 47 -13.05 -13.47 7.02
C GLU A 47 -11.72 -13.84 7.71
N ASN A 48 -11.76 -14.36 8.93
CA ASN A 48 -10.57 -14.84 9.65
C ASN A 48 -9.90 -16.05 8.96
N HIS A 49 -10.68 -16.93 8.34
CA HIS A 49 -10.13 -18.04 7.53
C HIS A 49 -9.41 -17.58 6.26
N GLY A 50 -9.57 -16.32 5.85
CA GLY A 50 -8.92 -15.75 4.67
C GLY A 50 -7.39 -15.87 4.70
N GLU A 51 -6.76 -15.77 5.87
CA GLU A 51 -5.30 -15.89 6.00
C GLU A 51 -4.79 -17.31 5.71
N TRP A 52 -5.54 -18.33 6.13
CA TRP A 52 -5.25 -19.72 5.75
C TRP A 52 -5.45 -19.90 4.24
N MET A 53 -6.53 -19.37 3.69
CA MET A 53 -6.87 -19.54 2.28
C MET A 53 -5.84 -18.91 1.33
N LYS A 54 -5.16 -17.83 1.75
CA LYS A 54 -4.00 -17.28 1.02
C LYS A 54 -2.82 -18.25 0.94
N ARG A 55 -2.63 -19.12 1.94
CA ARG A 55 -1.53 -20.11 1.98
C ARG A 55 -1.93 -21.48 1.45
N GLY A 56 -3.23 -21.76 1.38
CA GLY A 56 -3.80 -23.00 0.90
C GLY A 56 -3.59 -23.23 -0.59
N ARG A 57 -3.85 -24.45 -1.06
CA ARG A 57 -3.87 -24.74 -2.50
C ARG A 57 -5.09 -24.09 -3.15
N TYR A 58 -4.88 -23.51 -4.32
CA TYR A 58 -5.93 -22.82 -5.07
C TYR A 58 -7.14 -23.71 -5.35
N ASP A 59 -6.96 -24.94 -5.82
CA ASP A 59 -8.09 -25.83 -6.19
C ASP A 59 -9.04 -26.08 -5.01
N ASP A 60 -8.48 -26.33 -3.82
CA ASP A 60 -9.24 -26.58 -2.60
C ASP A 60 -9.97 -25.29 -2.15
N VAL A 61 -9.29 -24.15 -2.23
CA VAL A 61 -9.82 -22.84 -1.85
C VAL A 61 -10.92 -22.39 -2.81
N SER A 62 -10.73 -22.56 -4.11
CA SER A 62 -11.68 -22.16 -5.15
C SER A 62 -13.01 -22.91 -5.01
N GLN A 63 -12.97 -24.22 -4.74
CA GLN A 63 -14.17 -25.02 -4.49
C GLN A 63 -14.96 -24.50 -3.28
N LEU A 64 -14.27 -24.16 -2.18
CA LEU A 64 -14.90 -23.62 -0.98
C LEU A 64 -15.53 -22.24 -1.24
N LEU A 65 -14.78 -21.32 -1.83
CA LEU A 65 -15.25 -19.95 -2.10
C LEU A 65 -16.45 -19.93 -3.06
N SER A 66 -16.41 -20.76 -4.11
CA SER A 66 -17.52 -20.90 -5.06
C SER A 66 -18.79 -21.39 -4.35
N SER A 67 -18.66 -22.47 -3.57
CA SER A 67 -19.80 -23.08 -2.86
C SER A 67 -20.39 -22.14 -1.79
N ARG A 68 -19.51 -21.41 -1.08
CA ARG A 68 -19.92 -20.38 -0.12
C ARG A 68 -20.68 -19.24 -0.79
N GLY A 69 -20.17 -18.77 -1.94
CA GLY A 69 -20.85 -17.75 -2.75
C GLY A 69 -22.24 -18.19 -3.21
N THR A 70 -22.37 -19.45 -3.66
CA THR A 70 -23.68 -20.02 -4.03
C THR A 70 -24.62 -20.13 -2.83
N THR A 71 -24.11 -20.61 -1.69
CA THR A 71 -24.90 -20.79 -0.46
C THR A 71 -25.49 -19.46 0.03
N LEU A 72 -24.67 -18.42 0.12
CA LEU A 72 -25.14 -17.10 0.56
C LEU A 72 -26.06 -16.43 -0.47
N SER A 73 -25.81 -16.66 -1.76
CA SER A 73 -26.73 -16.18 -2.80
C SER A 73 -28.10 -16.87 -2.73
N LEU A 74 -28.14 -18.18 -2.45
CA LEU A 74 -29.39 -18.91 -2.22
C LEU A 74 -30.13 -18.40 -0.99
N LEU A 75 -29.42 -18.15 0.13
CA LEU A 75 -30.00 -17.55 1.33
C LEU A 75 -30.62 -16.18 1.03
N SER A 76 -29.91 -15.34 0.28
CA SER A 76 -30.35 -14.01 -0.15
C SER A 76 -31.63 -14.07 -1.02
N GLN A 77 -31.74 -15.06 -1.91
CA GLN A 77 -32.88 -15.19 -2.84
C GLN A 77 -34.09 -15.89 -2.23
N GLN A 78 -33.91 -16.95 -1.44
CA GLN A 78 -34.99 -17.85 -1.01
C GLN A 78 -35.65 -17.39 0.30
N PRO A 79 -36.93 -16.97 0.29
CA PRO A 79 -37.60 -16.51 1.51
C PRO A 79 -37.77 -17.60 2.57
N LYS A 80 -37.92 -18.86 2.13
CA LYS A 80 -38.11 -20.01 3.04
C LYS A 80 -36.89 -20.26 3.94
N LEU A 81 -35.69 -20.12 3.39
CA LEU A 81 -34.45 -20.27 4.15
C LEU A 81 -34.27 -19.13 5.16
N ARG A 82 -34.65 -17.91 4.76
CA ARG A 82 -34.58 -16.73 5.64
C ARG A 82 -35.62 -16.74 6.76
N ALA A 83 -36.79 -17.33 6.51
CA ALA A 83 -37.87 -17.40 7.48
C ALA A 83 -37.48 -18.19 8.73
N ALA A 84 -36.61 -19.21 8.59
CA ALA A 84 -36.12 -20.00 9.73
C ALA A 84 -35.30 -19.16 10.72
N ALA A 85 -34.58 -18.16 10.21
CA ALA A 85 -33.65 -17.30 10.97
C ALA A 85 -34.18 -15.86 11.18
N ASN A 86 -35.45 -15.60 10.84
CA ASN A 86 -36.06 -14.25 10.85
C ASN A 86 -35.24 -13.17 10.12
N LEU A 87 -34.54 -13.54 9.03
CA LEU A 87 -33.65 -12.64 8.31
C LEU A 87 -34.38 -11.78 7.27
N SER A 88 -34.13 -10.48 7.27
CA SER A 88 -34.58 -9.61 6.18
C SER A 88 -33.79 -9.87 4.88
N THR A 89 -34.39 -9.52 3.73
CA THR A 89 -33.71 -9.64 2.43
C THR A 89 -32.45 -8.77 2.40
N SER A 90 -32.52 -7.58 3.01
CA SER A 90 -31.40 -6.62 3.07
C SER A 90 -30.23 -7.17 3.87
N GLN A 91 -30.48 -7.78 5.04
CA GLN A 91 -29.44 -8.43 5.86
C GLN A 91 -28.77 -9.58 5.14
N ALA A 92 -29.53 -10.48 4.52
CA ALA A 92 -28.95 -11.60 3.76
C ALA A 92 -28.13 -11.10 2.55
N ARG A 93 -28.60 -10.04 1.88
CA ARG A 93 -27.87 -9.39 0.78
C ARG A 93 -26.57 -8.73 1.25
N GLN A 94 -26.57 -8.08 2.41
CA GLN A 94 -25.37 -7.48 2.99
C GLN A 94 -24.27 -8.53 3.22
N ILE A 95 -24.63 -9.69 3.76
CA ILE A 95 -23.71 -10.80 4.01
C ILE A 95 -23.20 -11.41 2.70
N GLU A 96 -24.07 -11.60 1.71
CA GLU A 96 -23.69 -12.05 0.36
C GLU A 96 -22.63 -11.12 -0.26
N VAL A 97 -22.86 -9.81 -0.21
CA VAL A 97 -21.95 -8.81 -0.77
C VAL A 97 -20.61 -8.79 -0.03
N ARG A 98 -20.61 -8.77 1.31
CA ARG A 98 -19.38 -8.83 2.12
C ARG A 98 -18.57 -10.09 1.81
N CYS A 99 -19.21 -11.25 1.73
CA CYS A 99 -18.53 -12.49 1.38
C CYS A 99 -17.92 -12.43 -0.01
N LYS A 100 -18.64 -11.90 -1.02
CA LYS A 100 -18.11 -11.72 -2.38
C LYS A 100 -16.86 -10.83 -2.40
N LEU A 101 -16.86 -9.72 -1.67
CA LEU A 101 -15.70 -8.83 -1.55
C LEU A 101 -14.49 -9.55 -0.94
N THR A 102 -14.69 -10.29 0.15
CA THR A 102 -13.62 -11.09 0.79
C THR A 102 -13.10 -12.18 -0.14
N SER A 103 -13.98 -12.92 -0.81
CA SER A 103 -13.62 -13.95 -1.79
C SER A 103 -12.80 -13.35 -2.95
N SER A 104 -13.17 -12.17 -3.44
CA SER A 104 -12.44 -11.50 -4.51
C SER A 104 -11.00 -11.21 -4.10
N GLY A 105 -10.78 -10.69 -2.88
CA GLY A 105 -9.43 -10.48 -2.34
C GLY A 105 -8.58 -11.75 -2.30
N ILE A 106 -9.19 -12.90 -2.00
CA ILE A 106 -8.49 -14.21 -1.98
C ILE A 106 -8.20 -14.68 -3.41
N TYR A 107 -9.15 -14.59 -4.33
CA TYR A 107 -8.93 -14.93 -5.74
C TYR A 107 -7.81 -14.10 -6.36
N ARG A 108 -7.78 -12.79 -6.08
CA ARG A 108 -6.71 -11.89 -6.51
C ARG A 108 -5.35 -12.28 -5.94
N PHE A 109 -5.28 -12.70 -4.68
CA PHE A 109 -4.04 -13.21 -4.08
C PHE A 109 -3.48 -14.43 -4.84
N HIS A 110 -4.36 -15.35 -5.25
CA HIS A 110 -4.01 -16.50 -6.08
C HIS A 110 -3.81 -16.17 -7.57
N ARG A 111 -3.90 -14.90 -7.97
CA ARG A 111 -3.84 -14.43 -9.36
C ARG A 111 -4.93 -15.03 -10.26
N ALA A 112 -6.06 -15.42 -9.68
CA ALA A 112 -7.24 -15.89 -10.40
C ALA A 112 -8.06 -14.69 -10.92
N THR A 113 -7.53 -14.01 -11.93
CA THR A 113 -8.10 -12.76 -12.48
C THR A 113 -9.52 -12.95 -13.02
N GLN A 114 -9.80 -14.08 -13.66
CA GLN A 114 -11.14 -14.39 -14.19
C GLN A 114 -12.19 -14.49 -13.08
N GLU A 115 -11.88 -15.11 -11.95
CA GLU A 115 -12.83 -15.23 -10.82
C GLU A 115 -13.08 -13.88 -10.15
N SER A 116 -12.05 -13.05 -10.02
CA SER A 116 -12.20 -11.66 -9.55
C SER A 116 -13.13 -10.86 -10.48
N LEU A 117 -12.99 -11.01 -11.80
CA LEU A 117 -13.85 -10.36 -12.78
C LEU A 117 -15.30 -10.86 -12.71
N ASN A 118 -15.51 -12.17 -12.53
CA ASN A 118 -16.82 -12.78 -12.35
C ASN A 118 -17.51 -12.20 -11.10
N ILE A 119 -16.78 -12.09 -9.99
CA ILE A 119 -17.29 -11.51 -8.75
C ILE A 119 -17.62 -10.03 -8.94
N SER A 120 -16.71 -9.24 -9.50
CA SER A 120 -16.94 -7.82 -9.80
C SER A 120 -18.20 -7.63 -10.65
N THR A 121 -18.36 -8.40 -11.71
CA THR A 121 -19.54 -8.34 -12.59
C THR A 121 -20.82 -8.70 -11.82
N SER A 122 -20.76 -9.74 -10.99
CA SER A 122 -21.87 -10.12 -10.12
C SER A 122 -22.21 -9.01 -9.11
N LEU A 123 -21.22 -8.35 -8.51
CA LEU A 123 -21.43 -7.26 -7.57
C LEU A 123 -22.12 -6.07 -8.24
N THR A 124 -21.66 -5.67 -9.43
CA THR A 124 -22.28 -4.59 -10.21
C THR A 124 -23.75 -4.88 -10.54
N ASN A 125 -24.06 -6.11 -10.92
CA ASN A 125 -25.45 -6.53 -11.19
C ASN A 125 -26.34 -6.52 -9.93
N LEU A 126 -25.75 -6.60 -8.73
CA LEU A 126 -26.48 -6.55 -7.48
C LEU A 126 -26.70 -5.13 -6.96
N ILE A 127 -26.10 -4.10 -7.54
CA ILE A 127 -26.22 -2.70 -7.05
C ILE A 127 -27.69 -2.26 -7.08
N VAL A 128 -28.30 -2.19 -8.27
CA VAL A 128 -29.68 -1.70 -8.43
C VAL A 128 -30.69 -2.49 -7.58
N PRO A 129 -30.71 -3.84 -7.60
CA PRO A 129 -31.63 -4.60 -6.75
C PRO A 129 -31.43 -4.41 -5.25
N SER A 130 -30.26 -3.94 -4.82
CA SER A 130 -29.95 -3.73 -3.41
C SER A 130 -30.25 -2.31 -2.94
N GLU A 131 -30.17 -1.33 -3.84
CA GLU A 131 -30.64 0.03 -3.57
C GLU A 131 -32.14 0.05 -3.26
N ASP A 132 -32.93 -0.77 -3.98
CA ASP A 132 -34.36 -0.98 -3.71
C ASP A 132 -34.63 -1.54 -2.29
N LEU A 133 -33.64 -2.22 -1.71
CA LEU A 133 -33.68 -2.78 -0.35
C LEU A 133 -33.08 -1.83 0.70
N GLY A 134 -32.73 -0.60 0.31
CA GLY A 134 -32.06 0.39 1.16
C GLY A 134 -30.59 0.06 1.47
N LEU A 135 -29.96 -0.86 0.73
CA LEU A 135 -28.57 -1.26 0.90
C LEU A 135 -27.70 -0.60 -0.17
N SER A 136 -26.82 0.31 0.24
CA SER A 136 -25.86 0.97 -0.68
C SER A 136 -24.45 0.41 -0.48
N PHE A 137 -23.89 -0.17 -1.54
CA PHE A 137 -22.50 -0.65 -1.58
C PHE A 137 -21.80 -0.30 -2.91
N ASP A 138 -22.35 0.63 -3.68
CA ASP A 138 -21.84 1.04 -4.99
C ASP A 138 -20.34 1.40 -4.96
N ALA A 139 -19.89 2.10 -3.91
CA ALA A 139 -18.47 2.43 -3.76
C ALA A 139 -17.59 1.17 -3.64
N ALA A 140 -18.01 0.19 -2.83
CA ALA A 140 -17.26 -1.05 -2.66
C ALA A 140 -17.25 -1.90 -3.94
N ALA A 141 -18.38 -1.97 -4.66
CA ALA A 141 -18.46 -2.66 -5.94
C ALA A 141 -17.58 -2.01 -7.00
N LYS A 142 -17.63 -0.68 -7.15
CA LYS A 142 -16.77 0.08 -8.08
C LYS A 142 -15.28 -0.07 -7.76
N ILE A 143 -14.89 -0.08 -6.47
CA ILE A 143 -13.50 -0.36 -6.08
C ILE A 143 -13.07 -1.76 -6.52
N GLU A 144 -13.95 -2.76 -6.40
CA GLU A 144 -13.64 -4.13 -6.80
C GLU A 144 -13.60 -4.31 -8.32
N SER A 145 -14.44 -3.59 -9.06
CA SER A 145 -14.32 -3.48 -10.51
C SER A 145 -13.02 -2.82 -10.94
N ALA A 146 -12.62 -1.74 -10.27
CA ALA A 146 -11.34 -1.09 -10.54
C ALA A 146 -10.15 -2.01 -10.23
N ASN A 147 -10.20 -2.78 -9.13
CA ASN A 147 -9.21 -3.82 -8.82
C ASN A 147 -9.08 -4.84 -9.95
N SER A 148 -10.22 -5.36 -10.40
CA SER A 148 -10.26 -6.36 -11.46
C SER A 148 -9.68 -5.81 -12.76
N LEU A 149 -10.04 -4.58 -13.15
CA LEU A 149 -9.46 -3.91 -14.33
C LEU A 149 -7.95 -3.74 -14.22
N TRP A 150 -7.45 -3.31 -13.05
CA TRP A 150 -6.02 -3.16 -12.80
C TRP A 150 -5.27 -4.48 -13.01
N ASP A 151 -5.80 -5.58 -12.46
CA ASP A 151 -5.18 -6.91 -12.57
C ASP A 151 -5.23 -7.47 -14.01
N HIS A 152 -6.14 -6.99 -14.85
CA HIS A 152 -6.18 -7.30 -16.30
C HIS A 152 -5.30 -6.38 -17.15
N GLY A 153 -4.62 -5.41 -16.55
CA GLY A 153 -3.73 -4.46 -17.24
C GLY A 153 -4.41 -3.18 -17.73
N GLU A 154 -5.72 -3.01 -17.48
CA GLU A 154 -6.50 -1.82 -17.85
C GLU A 154 -6.28 -0.67 -16.84
N MET A 155 -5.02 -0.23 -16.72
CA MET A 155 -4.56 0.71 -15.67
C MET A 155 -5.32 2.04 -15.68
N VAL A 156 -5.46 2.68 -16.85
CA VAL A 156 -6.12 4.00 -16.97
C VAL A 156 -7.61 3.91 -16.62
N SER A 157 -8.28 2.85 -17.06
CA SER A 157 -9.69 2.60 -16.79
C SER A 157 -9.94 2.38 -15.30
N SER A 158 -9.07 1.60 -14.65
CA SER A 158 -9.09 1.38 -13.20
C SER A 158 -8.94 2.71 -12.43
N ILE A 159 -7.93 3.51 -12.77
CA ILE A 159 -7.67 4.79 -12.08
C ILE A 159 -8.85 5.77 -12.24
N ARG A 160 -9.40 5.90 -13.45
CA ARG A 160 -10.57 6.76 -13.69
C ARG A 160 -11.79 6.31 -12.90
N MET A 161 -11.96 5.00 -12.76
CA MET A 161 -13.05 4.42 -11.96
C MET A 161 -12.86 4.70 -10.46
N LEU A 162 -11.63 4.67 -9.94
CA LEU A 162 -11.38 5.05 -8.55
C LEU A 162 -11.56 6.56 -8.31
N GLN A 163 -11.11 7.40 -9.24
CA GLN A 163 -11.28 8.85 -9.17
C GLN A 163 -12.76 9.29 -9.23
N SER A 164 -13.61 8.56 -9.95
CA SER A 164 -15.04 8.87 -9.98
C SER A 164 -15.72 8.63 -8.63
N ILE A 165 -15.25 7.66 -7.85
CA ILE A 165 -15.76 7.34 -6.51
C ILE A 165 -15.45 8.46 -5.51
N ASP A 166 -14.25 9.05 -5.55
CA ASP A 166 -13.87 10.13 -4.63
C ASP A 166 -14.69 11.42 -4.87
N ASN A 167 -15.10 11.66 -6.11
CA ASN A 167 -15.93 12.80 -6.47
C ASN A 167 -17.43 12.59 -6.15
N ASP A 168 -17.84 11.36 -5.85
CA ASP A 168 -19.24 11.01 -5.72
C ASP A 168 -19.76 11.24 -4.29
N SER A 169 -20.90 11.92 -4.16
CA SER A 169 -21.58 12.14 -2.86
C SER A 169 -22.03 10.85 -2.15
N VAL A 170 -21.96 9.74 -2.89
CA VAL A 170 -22.29 8.35 -2.54
C VAL A 170 -21.37 7.79 -1.44
N PHE A 171 -20.15 8.33 -1.30
CA PHE A 171 -19.18 7.87 -0.30
C PHE A 171 -19.69 7.94 1.16
N LYS A 172 -20.57 8.90 1.47
CA LYS A 172 -21.04 9.17 2.84
C LYS A 172 -22.26 8.35 3.27
N LYS A 173 -22.91 7.63 2.36
CA LYS A 173 -24.16 6.87 2.62
C LYS A 173 -24.01 5.39 2.23
N GLN A 174 -22.90 4.76 2.62
CA GLN A 174 -22.66 3.35 2.34
C GLN A 174 -23.04 2.48 3.54
N SER A 175 -23.74 1.37 3.28
CA SER A 175 -24.01 0.32 4.25
C SER A 175 -22.78 -0.57 4.51
N ILE A 176 -21.87 -0.63 3.53
CA ILE A 176 -20.56 -1.28 3.67
C ILE A 176 -19.51 -0.17 3.77
N PRO A 177 -18.82 -0.04 4.92
CA PRO A 177 -17.89 1.07 5.12
C PRO A 177 -16.70 0.94 4.17
N VAL A 178 -16.46 1.99 3.40
CA VAL A 178 -15.25 2.18 2.60
C VAL A 178 -14.44 3.28 3.26
N SER A 179 -13.15 3.05 3.50
CA SER A 179 -12.28 4.08 4.07
C SER A 179 -11.78 5.02 2.98
N ARG A 180 -12.01 6.34 3.16
CA ARG A 180 -11.59 7.34 2.16
C ARG A 180 -10.07 7.40 2.08
N SER A 181 -9.40 7.21 3.22
CA SER A 181 -7.95 7.18 3.28
C SER A 181 -7.37 6.03 2.45
N ASP A 182 -7.98 4.85 2.50
CA ASP A 182 -7.56 3.68 1.72
C ASP A 182 -7.78 3.90 0.21
N LEU A 183 -8.93 4.47 -0.18
CA LEU A 183 -9.21 4.83 -1.57
C LEU A 183 -8.17 5.82 -2.13
N LEU A 184 -7.90 6.90 -1.39
CA LEU A 184 -6.93 7.92 -1.81
C LEU A 184 -5.50 7.37 -1.89
N SER A 185 -5.07 6.57 -0.90
CA SER A 185 -3.74 5.93 -0.94
C SER A 185 -3.59 5.00 -2.14
N LYS A 186 -4.66 4.27 -2.48
CA LYS A 186 -4.68 3.35 -3.61
C LYS A 186 -4.65 4.07 -4.96
N ILE A 187 -5.40 5.16 -5.11
CA ILE A 187 -5.34 6.03 -6.30
C ILE A 187 -3.92 6.56 -6.46
N GLY A 188 -3.32 7.08 -5.37
CA GLY A 188 -1.95 7.59 -5.38
C GLY A 188 -0.93 6.54 -5.83
N TYR A 189 -1.04 5.31 -5.31
CA TYR A 189 -0.19 4.19 -5.72
C TYR A 189 -0.34 3.85 -7.21
N GLN A 190 -1.58 3.65 -7.67
CA GLN A 190 -1.83 3.26 -9.05
C GLN A 190 -1.38 4.35 -10.05
N ILE A 191 -1.59 5.62 -9.74
CA ILE A 191 -1.12 6.74 -10.55
C ILE A 191 0.41 6.80 -10.59
N SER A 192 1.08 6.51 -9.46
CA SER A 192 2.55 6.41 -9.39
C SER A 192 3.08 5.32 -10.30
N VAL A 193 2.52 4.10 -10.18
CA VAL A 193 2.93 2.94 -10.99
C VAL A 193 2.67 3.18 -12.48
N ALA A 194 1.53 3.78 -12.83
CA ALA A 194 1.18 4.10 -14.21
C ALA A 194 1.88 5.37 -14.75
N LYS A 195 2.71 6.06 -13.93
CA LYS A 195 3.43 7.30 -14.27
C LYS A 195 2.54 8.38 -14.92
N LEU A 196 1.28 8.50 -14.47
CA LEU A 196 0.31 9.43 -15.07
C LEU A 196 0.43 10.87 -14.57
N GLU A 197 0.94 11.08 -13.35
CA GLU A 197 1.12 12.40 -12.75
C GLU A 197 2.54 12.54 -12.17
N LYS A 198 2.96 13.79 -11.93
CA LYS A 198 4.27 14.05 -11.30
C LYS A 198 4.24 13.65 -9.82
N PRO A 199 5.36 13.18 -9.24
CA PRO A 199 5.39 12.75 -7.84
C PRO A 199 4.89 13.81 -6.84
N HIS A 200 5.22 15.08 -7.08
CA HIS A 200 4.76 16.19 -6.24
C HIS A 200 3.22 16.36 -6.29
N ASP A 201 2.61 16.17 -7.47
CA ASP A 201 1.16 16.24 -7.61
C ASP A 201 0.48 15.05 -6.93
N ILE A 202 1.08 13.85 -7.01
CA ILE A 202 0.59 12.64 -6.35
C ILE A 202 0.56 12.82 -4.83
N GLN A 203 1.67 13.32 -4.27
CA GLN A 203 1.79 13.60 -2.84
C GLN A 203 0.68 14.56 -2.37
N LYS A 204 0.53 15.69 -3.06
CA LYS A 204 -0.39 16.76 -2.65
C LYS A 204 -1.87 16.43 -2.86
N LYS A 205 -2.20 15.70 -3.92
CA LYS A 205 -3.60 15.40 -4.29
C LYS A 205 -4.15 14.14 -3.62
N TYR A 206 -3.31 13.15 -3.32
CA TYR A 206 -3.78 11.85 -2.86
C TYR A 206 -3.20 11.45 -1.50
N LEU A 207 -1.88 11.48 -1.32
CA LEU A 207 -1.24 10.95 -0.11
C LEU A 207 -1.41 11.85 1.12
N GLU A 208 -1.21 13.17 0.99
CA GLU A 208 -1.45 14.11 2.08
C GLU A 208 -2.94 14.15 2.50
N PRO A 209 -3.91 14.19 1.56
CA PRO A 209 -5.32 14.02 1.90
C PRO A 209 -5.63 12.68 2.55
N ALA A 210 -5.02 11.57 2.11
CA ALA A 210 -5.21 10.27 2.74
C ALA A 210 -4.80 10.28 4.22
N LEU A 211 -3.67 10.90 4.56
CA LEU A 211 -3.24 11.09 5.94
C LEU A 211 -4.19 11.98 6.74
N LYS A 212 -4.70 13.06 6.12
CA LYS A 212 -5.64 13.97 6.79
C LYS A 212 -6.97 13.28 7.10
N GLU A 213 -7.43 12.39 6.23
CA GLU A 213 -8.64 11.59 6.44
C GLU A 213 -8.53 10.58 7.59
N LEU A 214 -7.31 10.19 7.98
CA LEU A 214 -7.10 9.38 9.19
C LEU A 214 -7.44 10.15 10.48
N LYS A 215 -7.58 11.48 10.43
CA LYS A 215 -7.98 12.35 11.57
C LYS A 215 -7.15 12.10 12.85
N GLY A 216 -5.87 11.78 12.69
CA GLY A 216 -4.96 11.50 13.81
C GLY A 216 -5.05 10.07 14.36
N ARG A 217 -5.86 9.19 13.77
CA ARG A 217 -5.86 7.76 14.08
C ARG A 217 -4.56 7.15 13.55
N THR A 218 -3.78 6.60 14.46
CA THR A 218 -2.45 6.01 14.18
C THR A 218 -2.42 4.51 14.39
N ASP A 219 -3.53 3.93 14.83
CA ASP A 219 -3.72 2.52 15.14
C ASP A 219 -4.71 1.86 14.16
N GLY A 220 -4.42 0.61 13.78
CA GLY A 220 -5.30 -0.22 12.98
C GLY A 220 -4.78 -0.50 11.57
N LYS A 221 -5.41 -1.49 10.92
CA LYS A 221 -5.04 -1.98 9.59
C LYS A 221 -5.09 -0.89 8.52
N ASP A 222 -6.13 -0.06 8.55
CA ASP A 222 -6.32 1.01 7.56
C ASP A 222 -5.24 2.08 7.65
N ALA A 223 -4.92 2.53 8.87
CA ALA A 223 -3.84 3.49 9.10
C ALA A 223 -2.49 2.89 8.68
N GLY A 224 -2.22 1.64 9.06
CA GLY A 224 -1.00 0.93 8.67
C GLY A 224 -0.82 0.81 7.15
N LYS A 225 -1.89 0.52 6.41
CA LYS A 225 -1.86 0.48 4.93
C LYS A 225 -1.55 1.84 4.31
N VAL A 226 -2.18 2.92 4.80
CA VAL A 226 -1.95 4.27 4.28
C VAL A 226 -0.51 4.71 4.55
N PHE A 227 0.00 4.49 5.77
CA PHE A 227 1.39 4.79 6.12
C PHE A 227 2.37 3.95 5.29
N HIS A 228 2.15 2.64 5.18
CA HIS A 228 2.96 1.76 4.33
C HIS A 228 3.02 2.27 2.88
N GLN A 229 1.85 2.60 2.31
CA GLN A 229 1.75 3.05 0.93
C GLN A 229 2.47 4.36 0.69
N PHE A 230 2.41 5.30 1.64
CA PHE A 230 3.15 6.56 1.56
C PHE A 230 4.66 6.30 1.70
N ALA A 231 5.08 5.46 2.66
CA ALA A 231 6.48 5.14 2.86
C ALA A 231 7.11 4.54 1.59
N MET A 232 6.42 3.56 0.99
CA MET A 232 6.79 2.93 -0.28
C MET A 232 6.85 3.93 -1.43
N PHE A 233 5.86 4.83 -1.55
CA PHE A 233 5.88 5.85 -2.58
C PHE A 233 7.13 6.73 -2.46
N CYS A 234 7.42 7.27 -1.27
CA CYS A 234 8.60 8.10 -1.08
C CYS A 234 9.91 7.33 -1.37
N ASP A 235 9.98 6.06 -0.97
CA ASP A 235 11.14 5.21 -1.20
C ASP A 235 11.36 4.92 -2.71
N GLU A 236 10.30 4.60 -3.43
CA GLU A 236 10.33 4.43 -4.89
C GLU A 236 10.81 5.70 -5.60
N GLN A 237 10.36 6.88 -5.15
CA GLN A 237 10.84 8.15 -5.71
C GLN A 237 12.34 8.39 -5.45
N LEU A 238 12.89 7.88 -4.35
CA LEU A 238 14.31 8.01 -4.04
C LEU A 238 15.18 7.10 -4.92
N GLN A 239 14.68 5.90 -5.23
CA GLN A 239 15.33 4.88 -6.06
C GLN A 239 15.13 5.08 -7.57
N ASN A 240 14.30 6.04 -7.97
CA ASN A 240 14.01 6.28 -9.39
C ASN A 240 15.29 6.61 -10.18
N SER A 241 15.59 5.79 -11.20
CA SER A 241 16.79 5.94 -12.06
C SER A 241 16.88 7.32 -12.68
N ASP A 242 15.78 7.82 -13.24
CA ASP A 242 15.75 9.13 -13.92
C ASP A 242 16.18 10.25 -12.95
N GLY A 243 15.72 10.17 -11.69
CA GLY A 243 16.05 11.15 -10.65
C GLY A 243 17.49 11.04 -10.15
N LEU A 244 18.07 9.84 -10.14
CA LEU A 244 19.47 9.62 -9.79
C LEU A 244 20.41 10.11 -10.90
N ASP A 245 20.04 9.87 -12.16
CA ASP A 245 20.79 10.33 -13.33
C ASP A 245 20.78 11.86 -13.42
N ASP A 246 19.63 12.49 -13.16
CA ASP A 246 19.53 13.95 -13.11
C ASP A 246 20.37 14.55 -11.97
N LEU A 247 20.39 13.93 -10.79
CA LEU A 247 21.23 14.36 -9.68
C LEU A 247 22.72 14.27 -10.05
N ALA A 248 23.15 13.14 -10.62
CA ALA A 248 24.53 12.94 -11.07
C ALA A 248 24.92 13.97 -12.15
N ARG A 249 24.01 14.26 -13.08
CA ARG A 249 24.19 15.29 -14.12
C ARG A 249 24.38 16.68 -13.51
N LEU A 250 23.56 17.07 -12.53
CA LEU A 250 23.69 18.37 -11.85
C LEU A 250 24.98 18.46 -11.03
N GLN A 251 25.38 17.39 -10.34
CA GLN A 251 26.64 17.35 -9.61
C GLN A 251 27.86 17.50 -10.54
N ASN A 252 27.84 16.81 -11.69
CA ASN A 252 28.88 16.93 -12.71
C ASN A 252 28.93 18.33 -13.33
N LEU A 253 27.77 18.95 -13.59
CA LEU A 253 27.68 20.31 -14.11
C LEU A 253 28.27 21.31 -13.11
N ARG A 254 27.89 21.21 -11.83
CA ARG A 254 28.44 22.04 -10.74
C ARG A 254 29.95 21.89 -10.64
N LYS A 255 30.46 20.65 -10.69
CA LYS A 255 31.91 20.39 -10.63
C LYS A 255 32.65 21.01 -11.82
N GLY A 256 32.17 20.77 -13.03
CA GLY A 256 32.76 21.35 -14.24
C GLY A 256 32.77 22.88 -14.24
N LYS A 257 31.68 23.51 -13.79
CA LYS A 257 31.61 24.97 -13.65
C LYS A 257 32.48 25.52 -12.53
N SER A 258 32.59 24.80 -11.42
CA SER A 258 33.53 25.15 -10.33
C SER A 258 34.98 25.11 -10.82
N ASP A 259 35.35 24.07 -11.58
CA ASP A 259 36.69 23.93 -12.16
C ASP A 259 36.98 25.04 -13.20
N GLU A 260 36.00 25.39 -14.05
CA GLU A 260 36.08 26.50 -15.00
C GLU A 260 36.32 27.84 -14.27
N VAL A 261 35.59 28.11 -13.19
CA VAL A 261 35.79 29.31 -12.37
C VAL A 261 37.17 29.32 -11.72
N ALA A 262 37.66 28.18 -11.22
CA ALA A 262 39.00 28.07 -10.65
C ALA A 262 40.10 28.33 -11.68
N GLN A 263 39.96 27.78 -12.89
CA GLN A 263 40.88 28.01 -14.00
C GLN A 263 40.90 29.48 -14.44
N LEU A 264 39.72 30.11 -14.59
CA LEU A 264 39.63 31.53 -14.93
C LEU A 264 40.27 32.43 -13.86
N ARG A 265 40.10 32.11 -12.57
CA ARG A 265 40.81 32.82 -11.48
C ARG A 265 42.32 32.67 -11.60
N SER A 266 42.81 31.47 -11.88
CA SER A 266 44.24 31.21 -12.09
C SER A 266 44.78 32.02 -13.27
N LEU A 267 44.09 32.00 -14.42
CA LEU A 267 44.49 32.74 -15.62
C LEU A 267 44.55 34.25 -15.37
N ILE A 268 43.57 34.82 -14.67
CA ILE A 268 43.55 36.24 -14.28
C ILE A 268 44.74 36.59 -13.37
N SER A 269 45.16 35.66 -12.51
CA SER A 269 46.28 35.88 -11.58
C SER A 269 47.65 35.82 -12.26
N SER A 270 47.81 34.97 -13.29
CA SER A 270 49.05 34.84 -14.06
C SER A 270 49.20 35.85 -15.20
N GLU A 271 48.09 36.44 -15.66
CA GLU A 271 48.07 37.33 -16.82
C GLU A 271 48.57 38.76 -16.47
N LYS A 272 49.50 39.27 -17.29
CA LYS A 272 50.09 40.61 -17.13
C LYS A 272 49.43 41.65 -18.03
N ASN A 273 48.75 41.24 -19.10
CA ASN A 273 48.06 42.16 -20.00
C ASN A 273 46.69 42.60 -19.46
N SER A 274 46.52 43.91 -19.25
CA SER A 274 45.29 44.52 -18.70
C SER A 274 44.03 44.27 -19.56
N GLN A 275 44.14 44.28 -20.90
CA GLN A 275 42.99 44.03 -21.78
C GLN A 275 42.54 42.57 -21.72
N THR A 276 43.48 41.62 -21.72
CA THR A 276 43.18 40.18 -21.61
C THR A 276 42.59 39.85 -20.24
N LYS A 277 43.13 40.48 -19.18
CA LYS A 277 42.62 40.37 -17.82
C LYS A 277 41.17 40.87 -17.68
N SER A 278 40.83 41.99 -18.32
CA SER A 278 39.46 42.52 -18.35
C SER A 278 38.48 41.59 -19.07
N ARG A 279 38.90 40.97 -20.19
CA ARG A 279 38.10 39.94 -20.88
C ARG A 279 37.87 38.71 -19.99
N TYR A 280 38.93 38.15 -19.41
CA TYR A 280 38.79 37.00 -18.49
C TYR A 280 37.94 37.33 -17.27
N SER A 281 38.03 38.55 -16.73
CA SER A 281 37.16 39.00 -15.63
C SER A 281 35.69 39.01 -16.04
N SER A 282 35.36 39.45 -17.25
CA SER A 282 33.98 39.44 -17.76
C SER A 282 33.45 38.01 -17.93
N HIS A 283 34.29 37.09 -18.42
CA HIS A 283 33.96 35.67 -18.52
C HIS A 283 33.79 35.01 -17.15
N LEU A 284 34.65 35.35 -16.17
CA LEU A 284 34.55 34.89 -14.79
C LEU A 284 33.23 35.29 -14.15
N THR A 285 32.81 36.55 -14.28
CA THR A 285 31.54 37.02 -13.73
C THR A 285 30.36 36.21 -14.28
N ARG A 286 30.36 35.94 -15.59
CA ARG A 286 29.34 35.10 -16.21
C ARG A 286 29.41 33.66 -15.68
N ALA A 287 30.59 33.04 -15.65
CA ALA A 287 30.77 31.68 -15.15
C ALA A 287 30.33 31.52 -13.69
N GLN A 288 30.60 32.51 -12.84
CA GLN A 288 30.13 32.54 -11.45
C GLN A 288 28.60 32.65 -11.35
N GLN A 289 27.96 33.42 -12.24
CA GLN A 289 26.50 33.51 -12.27
C GLN A 289 25.87 32.15 -12.66
N TRP A 290 26.42 31.45 -13.65
CA TRP A 290 25.96 30.11 -14.01
C TRP A 290 26.18 29.10 -12.88
N LEU A 291 27.36 29.11 -12.26
CA LEU A 291 27.65 28.25 -11.11
C LEU A 291 26.66 28.49 -9.97
N HIS A 292 26.31 29.74 -9.69
CA HIS A 292 25.34 30.06 -8.66
C HIS A 292 23.94 29.49 -8.95
N LEU A 293 23.50 29.56 -10.21
CA LEU A 293 22.22 28.97 -10.64
C LEU A 293 22.25 27.44 -10.53
N ASP A 294 23.35 26.80 -10.94
CA ASP A 294 23.54 25.36 -10.83
C ASP A 294 23.55 24.89 -9.36
N GLU A 295 24.20 25.64 -8.47
CA GLU A 295 24.20 25.39 -7.03
C GLU A 295 22.82 25.59 -6.39
N GLN A 296 22.02 26.54 -6.88
CA GLN A 296 20.66 26.73 -6.41
C GLN A 296 19.77 25.55 -6.81
N GLU A 297 19.88 25.09 -8.06
CA GLU A 297 19.09 23.96 -8.54
C GLU A 297 19.51 22.65 -7.88
N LEU A 298 20.81 22.41 -7.71
CA LEU A 298 21.30 21.23 -7.00
C LEU A 298 20.79 21.21 -5.54
N ARG A 299 20.86 22.34 -4.82
CA ARG A 299 20.32 22.44 -3.45
C ARG A 299 18.82 22.16 -3.41
N ARG A 300 18.05 22.65 -4.38
CA ARG A 300 16.61 22.39 -4.48
C ARG A 300 16.32 20.89 -4.62
N VAL A 301 17.07 20.19 -5.47
CA VAL A 301 16.93 18.74 -5.67
C VAL A 301 17.36 17.96 -4.42
N GLU A 302 18.49 18.30 -3.82
CA GLU A 302 18.98 17.66 -2.57
C GLU A 302 18.02 17.84 -1.40
N GLN A 303 17.43 19.04 -1.26
CA GLN A 303 16.41 19.30 -0.24
C GLN A 303 15.15 18.45 -0.48
N THR A 304 14.65 18.41 -1.72
CA THR A 304 13.47 17.60 -2.08
C THR A 304 13.72 16.11 -1.77
N ARG A 305 14.93 15.61 -2.07
CA ARG A 305 15.30 14.22 -1.76
C ARG A 305 15.39 13.98 -0.25
N SER A 306 15.96 14.91 0.51
CA SER A 306 16.04 14.81 1.98
C SER A 306 14.64 14.78 2.61
N GLU A 307 13.70 15.56 2.08
CA GLU A 307 12.30 15.54 2.50
C GLU A 307 11.65 14.16 2.23
N PHE A 308 11.90 13.55 1.07
CA PHE A 308 11.40 12.20 0.77
C PHE A 308 12.02 11.13 1.68
N VAL A 309 13.31 11.22 2.02
CA VAL A 309 13.95 10.31 2.99
C VAL A 309 13.25 10.42 4.34
N ARG A 310 13.08 11.65 4.83
CA ARG A 310 12.45 11.92 6.13
C ARG A 310 11.01 11.38 6.17
N LEU A 311 10.22 11.65 5.13
CA LEU A 311 8.83 11.17 5.03
C LEU A 311 8.77 9.65 4.90
N SER A 312 9.64 9.03 4.13
CA SER A 312 9.67 7.57 3.97
C SER A 312 9.94 6.88 5.31
N LEU A 313 10.98 7.32 6.03
CA LEU A 313 11.33 6.76 7.34
C LEU A 313 10.24 6.97 8.39
N GLU A 314 9.68 8.19 8.46
CA GLU A 314 8.57 8.50 9.38
C GLU A 314 7.35 7.60 9.12
N ASN A 315 6.95 7.44 7.86
CA ASN A 315 5.81 6.61 7.50
C ASN A 315 6.08 5.10 7.67
N TYR A 316 7.30 4.61 7.45
CA TYR A 316 7.63 3.22 7.77
C TYR A 316 7.50 2.94 9.27
N LEU A 317 7.98 3.85 10.13
CA LEU A 317 7.81 3.71 11.58
C LEU A 317 6.33 3.73 11.97
N LEU A 318 5.54 4.64 11.40
CA LEU A 318 4.10 4.72 11.66
C LEU A 318 3.36 3.47 11.17
N SER A 319 3.72 2.91 10.01
CA SER A 319 3.22 1.61 9.52
C SER A 319 3.49 0.49 10.54
N LEU A 320 4.73 0.40 11.03
CA LEU A 320 5.15 -0.58 12.03
C LEU A 320 4.47 -0.39 13.39
N ILE A 321 4.09 0.84 13.76
CA ILE A 321 3.31 1.10 14.98
C ILE A 321 1.85 0.68 14.78
N ALA A 322 1.28 0.97 13.62
CA ALA A 322 -0.16 0.85 13.36
C ALA A 322 -0.65 -0.59 13.17
N SER A 323 0.11 -1.44 12.47
CA SER A 323 -0.32 -2.82 12.15
C SER A 323 0.82 -3.81 11.99
N ASP A 324 0.49 -5.11 12.05
CA ASP A 324 1.43 -6.21 11.83
C ASP A 324 1.41 -6.76 10.39
N GLU A 325 0.59 -6.17 9.51
CA GLU A 325 0.46 -6.64 8.11
C GLU A 325 1.74 -6.43 7.30
N HIS A 326 2.51 -5.39 7.62
CA HIS A 326 3.72 -4.98 6.89
C HIS A 326 4.98 -5.05 7.76
N ASN A 327 5.16 -6.11 8.57
CA ASN A 327 6.35 -6.25 9.42
C ASN A 327 7.68 -6.29 8.65
N ASN A 328 7.65 -6.63 7.36
CA ASN A 328 8.82 -6.57 6.48
C ASN A 328 9.34 -5.13 6.27
N ASP A 329 8.52 -4.11 6.54
CA ASP A 329 8.91 -2.70 6.51
C ASP A 329 10.08 -2.42 7.45
N ALA A 330 10.24 -3.19 8.54
CA ALA A 330 11.36 -3.05 9.48
C ALA A 330 12.72 -3.24 8.79
N LEU A 331 12.81 -4.18 7.85
CA LEU A 331 14.04 -4.42 7.08
C LEU A 331 14.36 -3.24 6.17
N ARG A 332 13.35 -2.76 5.43
CA ARG A 332 13.54 -1.66 4.48
C ARG A 332 13.85 -0.34 5.19
N PHE A 333 13.12 -0.06 6.28
CA PHE A 333 13.41 1.04 7.20
C PHE A 333 14.85 1.00 7.69
N THR A 334 15.29 -0.15 8.21
CA THR A 334 16.64 -0.29 8.77
C THR A 334 17.71 -0.08 7.69
N ALA A 335 17.52 -0.61 6.48
CA ALA A 335 18.42 -0.38 5.37
C ALA A 335 18.53 1.11 5.01
N LEU A 336 17.38 1.78 4.81
CA LEU A 336 17.34 3.20 4.44
C LEU A 336 17.91 4.10 5.55
N TRP A 337 17.64 3.81 6.82
CA TRP A 337 18.17 4.56 7.95
C TRP A 337 19.69 4.41 8.06
N LEU A 338 20.21 3.19 7.90
CA LEU A 338 21.65 2.94 7.93
C LEU A 338 22.40 3.56 6.74
N GLU A 339 21.78 3.66 5.56
CA GLU A 339 22.35 4.38 4.41
C GLU A 339 22.48 5.89 4.66
N ARG A 340 21.73 6.43 5.64
CA ARG A 340 21.65 7.86 5.96
C ARG A 340 22.01 8.16 7.42
N SER A 341 22.88 7.34 8.01
CA SER A 341 23.31 7.46 9.41
C SER A 341 23.92 8.82 9.77
N ASP A 342 24.52 9.48 8.78
CA ASP A 342 25.30 10.70 8.97
C ASP A 342 24.45 11.98 8.90
N ASP A 343 23.15 11.86 8.62
CA ASP A 343 22.22 12.99 8.56
C ASP A 343 21.44 13.15 9.87
N ASP A 344 21.81 14.18 10.64
CA ASP A 344 21.18 14.52 11.92
C ASP A 344 19.68 14.79 11.78
N SER A 345 19.25 15.41 10.67
CA SER A 345 17.83 15.73 10.46
C SER A 345 16.97 14.48 10.31
N THR A 346 17.52 13.45 9.66
CA THR A 346 16.91 12.13 9.54
C THR A 346 16.90 11.40 10.88
N ASN A 347 18.00 11.42 11.63
CA ASN A 347 18.11 10.79 12.94
C ASN A 347 17.11 11.40 13.96
N ASP A 348 16.91 12.72 13.92
CA ASP A 348 15.93 13.41 14.75
C ASP A 348 14.49 13.00 14.42
N ALA A 349 14.17 12.78 13.14
CA ALA A 349 12.85 12.32 12.72
C ALA A 349 12.58 10.88 13.18
N VAL A 350 13.57 9.98 13.02
CA VAL A 350 13.49 8.58 13.47
C VAL A 350 13.27 8.52 14.98
N ARG A 351 14.04 9.28 15.76
CA ARG A 351 13.98 9.28 17.23
C ARG A 351 12.60 9.58 17.81
N ARG A 352 11.80 10.42 17.13
CA ARG A 352 10.45 10.82 17.60
C ARG A 352 9.44 9.67 17.61
N HIS A 353 9.67 8.66 16.77
CA HIS A 353 8.73 7.56 16.56
C HIS A 353 9.30 6.20 16.92
N LEU A 354 10.63 6.02 16.88
CA LEU A 354 11.29 4.74 17.12
C LEU A 354 10.92 4.12 18.49
N ASP A 355 10.83 4.94 19.54
CA ASP A 355 10.47 4.49 20.90
C ASP A 355 9.05 3.92 21.01
N LYS A 356 8.18 4.22 20.04
CA LYS A 356 6.79 3.73 20.01
C LYS A 356 6.65 2.40 19.28
N VAL A 357 7.67 1.99 18.53
CA VAL A 357 7.62 0.77 17.72
C VAL A 357 7.85 -0.44 18.63
N PRO A 358 7.02 -1.49 18.56
CA PRO A 358 7.27 -2.71 19.31
C PRO A 358 8.61 -3.35 18.91
N THR A 359 9.54 -3.49 19.86
CA THR A 359 10.91 -4.01 19.64
C THR A 359 10.93 -5.41 19.01
N ARG A 360 9.89 -6.22 19.22
CA ARG A 360 9.71 -7.53 18.57
C ARG A 360 9.81 -7.47 17.04
N LYS A 361 9.51 -6.32 16.41
CA LYS A 361 9.60 -6.16 14.95
C LYS A 361 11.04 -6.08 14.44
N PHE A 362 11.98 -5.67 15.31
CA PHE A 362 13.41 -5.61 15.01
C PHE A 362 14.17 -6.86 15.45
N ALA A 363 13.52 -7.83 16.12
CA ALA A 363 14.18 -9.02 16.67
C ALA A 363 14.91 -9.85 15.61
N THR A 364 14.39 -9.92 14.38
CA THR A 364 15.02 -10.63 13.26
C THR A 364 16.23 -9.90 12.69
N LEU A 365 16.39 -8.61 13.01
CA LEU A 365 17.42 -7.71 12.51
C LEU A 365 18.57 -7.49 13.50
N MET A 366 18.55 -8.18 14.65
CA MET A 366 19.53 -8.00 15.72
C MET A 366 20.97 -8.21 15.25
N ASN A 367 21.23 -9.22 14.42
CA ASN A 367 22.59 -9.46 13.92
C ASN A 367 23.09 -8.29 13.07
N GLN A 368 22.23 -7.73 12.20
CA GLN A 368 22.54 -6.60 11.34
C GLN A 368 22.79 -5.34 12.18
N LEU A 369 21.93 -5.08 13.17
CA LEU A 369 22.06 -3.94 14.08
C LEU A 369 23.32 -4.04 14.95
N CYS A 370 23.56 -5.21 15.56
CA CYS A 370 24.73 -5.44 16.41
C CYS A 370 26.05 -5.35 15.64
N SER A 371 26.10 -5.79 14.38
CA SER A 371 27.31 -5.68 13.55
C SER A 371 27.75 -4.23 13.29
N ARG A 372 26.84 -3.27 13.46
CA ARG A 372 27.06 -1.83 13.26
C ARG A 372 27.18 -1.05 14.56
N LEU A 373 27.10 -1.72 15.72
CA LEU A 373 27.45 -1.15 17.02
C LEU A 373 28.96 -0.88 17.04
N GLN A 374 29.35 0.31 16.57
CA GLN A 374 30.70 0.82 16.73
C GLN A 374 30.74 1.73 17.95
N ASP A 375 31.86 1.69 18.67
CA ASP A 375 32.16 2.53 19.85
C ASP A 375 32.46 3.99 19.46
N GLN A 376 31.83 4.47 18.39
CA GLN A 376 31.84 5.86 17.99
C GLN A 376 30.62 6.55 18.60
N SER A 377 30.88 7.67 19.25
CA SER A 377 29.89 8.61 19.82
C SER A 377 29.09 9.33 18.71
N ASN A 378 28.56 8.60 17.74
CA ASN A 378 27.67 9.14 16.72
C ASN A 378 26.21 8.93 17.16
N HIS A 379 25.32 9.84 16.76
CA HIS A 379 23.91 9.89 17.17
C HIS A 379 23.15 8.56 16.92
N VAL A 380 23.55 7.79 15.91
CA VAL A 380 22.97 6.48 15.57
C VAL A 380 23.31 5.41 16.61
N SER A 381 24.56 5.34 17.07
CA SER A 381 24.98 4.38 18.09
C SER A 381 24.12 4.54 19.35
N GLY A 382 23.90 5.78 19.80
CA GLY A 382 23.07 6.08 20.98
C GLY A 382 21.58 5.72 20.84
N LEU A 383 21.05 5.67 19.62
CA LEU A 383 19.68 5.22 19.34
C LEU A 383 19.55 3.70 19.38
N VAL A 384 20.53 2.97 18.84
CA VAL A 384 20.57 1.51 18.92
C VAL A 384 20.76 1.05 20.38
N TRP A 385 21.59 1.74 21.17
CA TRP A 385 21.82 1.45 22.59
C TRP A 385 20.56 1.59 23.49
N ARG A 386 19.52 2.33 23.07
CA ARG A 386 18.28 2.49 23.88
C ARG A 386 17.22 1.42 23.62
N GLN A 387 17.36 0.64 22.56
CA GLN A 387 16.37 -0.36 22.13
C GLN A 387 16.72 -1.80 22.54
N GLY A 388 17.96 -2.05 22.99
CA GLY A 388 18.36 -3.28 23.69
C GLY A 388 18.24 -3.11 25.20
#